data_AF-A0A853FN66-F1
#
_entry.id   AF-A0A853FN66-F1
#
_cell.length_a   1.000
_cell.length_b   1.000
_cell.length_c   1.000
_cell.angle_alpha   90.00
_cell.angle_beta   90.00
_cell.angle_gamma   90.00
#
_symmetry.space_group_name_H-M   'P 1'
#
loop_
_entity.id
_entity.type
_entity.pdbx_description
1 polymer ?
#
loop_
_entity_poly.entity_id
_entity_poly.type
_entity_poly.pdbx_seq_one_letter_code
_entity_poly.pdbx_strand_id
1 'polypeptide(L)'
;MNKMMLVPLALLAGCSAAKTEKQNVSLVLEADFASGKLMLTCRESSSGSCHVLVAGANGSPPVRLSAAKGAMAESANGAGEGARFCAGASEPENGCRLTVLRDGEQIYRASEVKSESH
;
A
#
# COMPACT_ATOMS: atom_id res chain seq x y z
N MET A 1 -18.21 53.69 38.20
CA MET A 1 -19.39 53.06 37.59
C MET A 1 -19.03 52.62 36.18
N ASN A 2 -19.22 51.33 35.89
CA ASN A 2 -19.37 50.65 34.59
C ASN A 2 -18.27 50.81 33.53
N LYS A 3 -17.48 49.74 33.29
CA LYS A 3 -17.72 48.62 32.33
C LYS A 3 -17.37 49.02 30.88
N MET A 4 -16.26 48.49 30.36
CA MET A 4 -16.33 47.49 29.29
C MET A 4 -14.96 46.87 29.03
N MET A 5 -14.91 45.55 29.25
CA MET A 5 -13.86 44.66 28.77
C MET A 5 -13.78 44.69 27.24
N LEU A 6 -12.57 44.63 26.71
CA LEU A 6 -12.31 44.07 25.38
C LEU A 6 -11.11 43.13 25.52
N VAL A 7 -11.43 41.85 25.70
CA VAL A 7 -10.52 40.71 25.59
C VAL A 7 -10.18 40.54 24.12
N PRO A 8 -8.91 40.59 23.70
CA PRO A 8 -8.55 40.08 22.38
C PRO A 8 -8.52 38.55 22.48
N LEU A 9 -9.59 37.91 22.03
CA LEU A 9 -9.61 36.49 21.69
C LEU A 9 -8.71 36.32 20.46
N ALA A 10 -7.41 36.08 20.68
CA ALA A 10 -6.51 35.57 19.65
C ALA A 10 -6.83 34.09 19.40
N LEU A 11 -7.97 33.83 18.76
CA LEU A 11 -8.24 32.58 18.07
C LEU A 11 -7.48 32.61 16.73
N LEU A 12 -6.22 32.19 16.75
CA LEU A 12 -5.61 31.59 15.57
C LEU A 12 -5.24 30.19 16.00
N ALA A 13 -6.21 29.31 15.75
CA ALA A 13 -6.08 27.87 15.77
C ALA A 13 -4.70 27.50 15.25
N GLY A 14 -3.97 26.72 16.05
CA GLY A 14 -2.79 26.04 15.54
C GLY A 14 -3.21 25.33 14.26
N CYS A 15 -2.66 25.77 13.13
CA CYS A 15 -2.66 24.98 11.93
C CYS A 15 -1.95 23.69 12.33
N SER A 16 -2.71 22.65 12.66
CA SER A 16 -2.23 21.29 12.74
C SER A 16 -1.58 21.03 11.39
N ALA A 17 -0.26 21.15 11.35
CA ALA A 17 0.52 20.89 10.16
C ALA A 17 0.23 19.43 9.81
N ALA A 18 -0.59 19.21 8.78
CA ALA A 18 -0.83 17.89 8.24
C ALA A 18 0.53 17.25 8.03
N LYS A 19 0.83 16.17 8.78
CA LYS A 19 2.09 15.45 8.60
C LYS A 19 1.98 14.70 7.29
N THR A 20 2.52 15.31 6.25
CA THR A 20 2.68 14.71 4.94
C THR A 20 3.82 13.70 5.03
N GLU A 21 3.50 12.42 5.23
CA GLU A 21 4.51 11.36 5.26
C GLU A 21 4.61 10.69 3.89
N LYS A 22 5.79 10.78 3.28
CA LYS A 22 6.07 10.14 2.00
C LYS A 22 6.40 8.67 2.24
N GLN A 23 5.52 7.78 1.82
CA GLN A 23 5.73 6.33 1.87
C GLN A 23 6.32 5.83 0.56
N ASN A 24 7.48 5.17 0.62
CA ASN A 24 8.12 4.59 -0.56
C ASN A 24 8.08 3.07 -0.46
N VAL A 25 7.83 2.41 -1.59
CA VAL A 25 7.89 0.95 -1.69
C VAL A 25 8.58 0.54 -2.99
N SER A 26 9.45 -0.46 -2.90
CA SER A 26 9.99 -1.20 -4.04
C SER A 26 9.91 -2.69 -3.73
N LEU A 27 9.23 -3.42 -4.59
CA LEU A 27 9.08 -4.86 -4.45
C LEU A 27 9.17 -5.55 -5.80
N VAL A 28 9.37 -6.85 -5.74
CA VAL A 28 9.28 -7.77 -6.88
C VAL A 28 8.16 -8.73 -6.60
N LEU A 29 7.26 -8.86 -7.57
CA LEU A 29 6.25 -9.90 -7.59
C LEU A 29 6.58 -10.83 -8.75
N GLU A 30 6.91 -12.07 -8.43
CA GLU A 30 7.11 -13.14 -9.39
C GLU A 30 5.88 -14.04 -9.39
N ALA A 31 5.41 -14.37 -10.58
CA ALA A 31 4.29 -15.26 -10.77
C ALA A 31 4.70 -16.40 -11.70
N ASP A 32 4.27 -17.61 -11.37
CA ASP A 32 4.34 -18.77 -12.27
C ASP A 32 2.91 -19.24 -12.52
N PHE A 33 2.40 -18.96 -13.72
CA PHE A 33 1.03 -19.30 -14.08
C PHE A 33 0.83 -20.80 -14.28
N ALA A 34 1.89 -21.57 -14.53
CA ALA A 34 1.80 -23.02 -14.70
C ALA A 34 1.57 -23.73 -13.35
N SER A 35 2.26 -23.27 -12.29
CA SER A 35 2.10 -23.83 -10.95
C SER A 35 1.09 -23.10 -10.06
N GLY A 36 0.69 -21.87 -10.43
CA GLY A 36 -0.16 -21.01 -9.61
C GLY A 36 0.60 -20.26 -8.51
N LYS A 37 1.93 -20.40 -8.47
CA LYS A 37 2.80 -19.83 -7.43
C LYS A 37 3.01 -18.34 -7.59
N LEU A 38 2.93 -17.62 -6.47
CA LEU A 38 3.30 -16.22 -6.32
C LEU A 38 4.45 -16.10 -5.31
N MET A 39 5.45 -15.28 -5.64
CA MET A 39 6.52 -14.92 -4.74
C MET A 39 6.67 -13.41 -4.66
N LEU A 40 6.57 -12.87 -3.46
CA LEU A 40 6.78 -11.47 -3.14
C LEU A 40 8.16 -11.29 -2.51
N THR A 41 9.00 -10.44 -3.08
CA THR A 41 10.24 -9.96 -2.46
C THR A 41 10.12 -8.48 -2.15
N CYS A 42 10.23 -8.10 -0.87
CA CYS A 42 10.23 -6.69 -0.48
C CYS A 42 11.66 -6.15 -0.48
N ARG A 43 12.00 -5.31 -1.46
CA ARG A 43 13.34 -4.70 -1.53
C ARG A 43 13.43 -3.49 -0.60
N GLU A 44 12.44 -2.61 -0.68
CA GLU A 44 12.38 -1.38 0.10
C GLU A 44 10.94 -1.09 0.54
N SER A 45 10.78 -0.63 1.77
CA SER A 45 9.52 -0.08 2.27
C SER A 45 9.78 0.90 3.41
N SER A 46 9.14 2.07 3.37
CA SER A 46 9.16 3.05 4.46
C SER A 46 8.42 2.59 5.71
N SER A 47 7.45 1.68 5.59
CA SER A 47 6.71 1.12 6.72
C SER A 47 7.40 -0.12 7.32
N GLY A 48 8.46 -0.62 6.69
CA GLY A 48 9.16 -1.85 7.08
C GLY A 48 8.64 -3.12 6.41
N SER A 49 7.50 -3.08 5.72
CA SER A 49 6.93 -4.22 4.98
C SER A 49 6.32 -3.81 3.65
N CYS A 50 6.29 -4.75 2.71
CA CYS A 50 5.58 -4.63 1.44
C CYS A 50 4.37 -5.54 1.47
N HIS A 51 3.24 -5.05 0.99
CA HIS A 51 1.99 -5.79 0.94
C HIS A 51 1.51 -5.89 -0.50
N VAL A 52 1.01 -7.06 -0.88
CA VAL A 52 0.40 -7.33 -2.18
C VAL A 52 -0.96 -7.99 -1.97
N LEU A 53 -1.96 -7.52 -2.69
CA LEU A 53 -3.25 -8.15 -2.82
C LEU A 53 -3.45 -8.54 -4.28
N VAL A 54 -3.59 -9.83 -4.55
CA VAL A 54 -3.89 -10.36 -5.88
C VAL A 54 -5.36 -10.72 -5.93
N ALA A 55 -6.11 -10.01 -6.76
CA ALA A 55 -7.47 -10.39 -7.13
C ALA A 55 -7.38 -11.59 -8.08
N GLY A 56 -7.92 -12.72 -7.62
CA GLY A 56 -7.94 -13.96 -8.40
C GLY A 56 -8.74 -13.81 -9.69
N ALA A 57 -8.37 -14.58 -10.71
CA ALA A 57 -9.16 -14.69 -11.93
C ALA A 57 -10.44 -15.53 -11.68
N ASN A 58 -11.51 -15.22 -12.42
CA ASN A 58 -12.71 -16.06 -12.52
C ASN A 58 -13.39 -16.43 -11.18
N GLY A 59 -13.48 -15.48 -10.24
CA GLY A 59 -14.16 -15.69 -8.96
C GLY A 59 -13.33 -16.43 -7.91
N SER A 60 -12.04 -16.68 -8.18
CA SER A 60 -11.11 -17.18 -7.19
C SER A 60 -10.94 -16.18 -6.03
N PRO A 61 -10.80 -16.64 -4.79
CA PRO A 61 -10.61 -15.75 -3.65
C PRO A 61 -9.31 -14.94 -3.80
N PRO A 62 -9.28 -13.69 -3.31
CA PRO A 62 -8.08 -12.89 -3.37
C PRO A 62 -6.97 -13.46 -2.48
N VAL A 63 -5.73 -13.33 -2.93
CA VAL A 63 -4.54 -13.75 -2.21
C VAL A 63 -3.81 -12.54 -1.64
N ARG A 64 -3.48 -12.57 -0.36
CA ARG A 64 -2.71 -11.53 0.32
C ARG A 64 -1.31 -12.05 0.62
N LEU A 65 -0.30 -11.28 0.25
CA LEU A 65 1.10 -11.53 0.56
C LEU A 65 1.65 -10.33 1.33
N SER A 66 2.47 -10.60 2.34
CA SER A 66 3.19 -9.59 3.11
C SER A 66 4.60 -10.08 3.35
N ALA A 67 5.58 -9.23 3.05
CA ALA A 67 6.98 -9.52 3.29
C ALA A 67 7.64 -8.34 4.01
N ALA A 68 8.41 -8.63 5.06
CA ALA A 68 9.26 -7.63 5.70
C ALA A 68 10.32 -7.13 4.70
N LYS A 69 10.82 -5.90 4.91
CA LYS A 69 11.91 -5.34 4.11
C LYS A 69 13.13 -6.28 4.13
N GLY A 70 13.62 -6.65 2.96
CA GLY A 70 14.71 -7.60 2.77
C GLY A 70 14.31 -9.08 2.84
N ALA A 71 13.03 -9.38 3.01
CA ALA A 71 12.50 -10.73 3.10
C ALA A 71 11.61 -11.10 1.90
N MET A 72 11.22 -12.38 1.86
CA MET A 72 10.35 -12.96 0.85
C MET A 72 9.13 -13.62 1.49
N ALA A 73 8.03 -13.65 0.76
CA ALA A 73 6.82 -14.37 1.09
C ALA A 73 6.29 -15.11 -0.14
N GLU A 74 5.71 -16.28 0.05
CA GLU A 74 5.23 -17.14 -1.01
C GLU A 74 3.78 -17.56 -0.77
N SER A 75 3.03 -17.69 -1.87
CA SER A 75 1.74 -18.39 -1.90
C SER A 75 1.74 -19.37 -3.06
N ALA A 76 1.28 -20.60 -2.82
CA ALA A 76 1.11 -21.61 -3.86
C ALA A 76 -0.11 -21.33 -4.77
N ASN A 77 -0.87 -20.28 -4.47
CA ASN A 77 -2.10 -19.92 -5.16
C ASN A 77 -2.09 -18.42 -5.53
N GLY A 78 -2.84 -18.06 -6.57
CA GLY A 78 -3.14 -16.67 -6.94
C GLY A 78 -2.43 -16.19 -8.20
N ALA A 79 -1.45 -16.94 -8.71
CA ALA A 79 -0.90 -16.69 -10.03
C ALA A 79 -1.82 -17.36 -11.07
N GLY A 80 -2.32 -16.57 -12.02
CA GLY A 80 -3.17 -17.09 -13.09
C GLY A 80 -3.41 -16.04 -14.14
N GLU A 81 -3.67 -16.48 -15.37
CA GLU A 81 -3.99 -15.57 -16.46
C GLU A 81 -5.23 -14.73 -16.14
N GLY A 82 -5.12 -13.42 -16.39
CA GLY A 82 -6.18 -12.46 -16.10
C GLY A 82 -6.22 -12.00 -14.63
N ALA A 83 -5.40 -12.58 -13.73
CA ALA A 83 -5.26 -12.06 -12.38
C ALA A 83 -4.71 -10.63 -12.39
N ARG A 84 -5.09 -9.87 -11.37
CA ARG A 84 -4.62 -8.49 -11.20
C ARG A 84 -4.22 -8.27 -9.77
N PHE A 85 -3.20 -7.45 -9.55
CA PHE A 85 -2.69 -7.19 -8.23
C PHE A 85 -2.65 -5.70 -7.92
N CYS A 86 -2.64 -5.39 -6.64
CA CYS A 86 -2.24 -4.11 -6.12
C CYS A 86 -1.21 -4.31 -5.02
N ALA A 87 -0.40 -3.28 -4.79
CA ALA A 87 0.68 -3.35 -3.83
C ALA A 87 0.93 -2.00 -3.16
N GLY A 88 1.54 -2.03 -1.98
CA GLY A 88 1.81 -0.82 -1.21
C GLY A 88 2.69 -1.07 0.01
N ALA A 89 3.08 0.03 0.66
CA ALA A 89 3.74 -0.01 1.97
C ALA A 89 2.77 -0.35 3.11
N SER A 90 1.47 -0.10 2.91
CA SER A 90 0.39 -0.56 3.80
C SER A 90 -0.44 -1.62 3.09
N GLU A 91 -1.21 -2.38 3.87
CA GLU A 91 -2.11 -3.39 3.32
C GLU A 91 -3.11 -2.75 2.32
N PRO A 92 -3.19 -3.23 1.07
CA PRO A 92 -4.09 -2.64 0.09
C PRO A 92 -5.56 -2.78 0.49
N GLU A 93 -6.29 -1.67 0.42
CA GLU A 93 -7.73 -1.61 0.66
C GLU A 93 -8.55 -1.86 -0.63
N ASN A 94 -9.85 -2.09 -0.46
CA ASN A 94 -10.80 -2.20 -1.57
C ASN A 94 -10.83 -0.90 -2.37
N GLY A 95 -10.65 -0.98 -3.69
CA GLY A 95 -10.55 0.19 -4.57
C GLY A 95 -9.12 0.57 -4.96
N CYS A 96 -8.11 -0.18 -4.49
CA CYS A 96 -6.74 0.02 -4.93
C CYS A 96 -6.58 -0.21 -6.45
N ARG A 97 -5.71 0.58 -7.08
CA ARG A 97 -5.48 0.52 -8.53
C ARG A 97 -4.81 -0.79 -8.91
N LEU A 98 -5.61 -1.67 -9.51
CA LEU A 98 -5.17 -2.97 -9.99
C LEU A 98 -4.25 -2.86 -11.22
N THR A 99 -3.19 -3.65 -11.20
CA THR A 99 -2.22 -3.85 -12.27
C THR A 99 -2.33 -5.29 -12.79
N VAL A 100 -2.19 -5.49 -14.10
CA VAL A 100 -2.21 -6.84 -14.68
C VAL A 100 -1.02 -7.64 -14.15
N LEU A 101 -1.29 -8.83 -13.61
CA LEU A 101 -0.25 -9.78 -13.28
C LEU A 101 0.24 -10.44 -14.57
N ARG A 102 1.56 -10.58 -14.72
CA ARG A 102 2.22 -11.28 -15.82
C ARG A 102 3.02 -12.45 -15.26
N ASP A 103 3.19 -13.47 -16.11
CA ASP A 103 4.10 -14.57 -15.83
C ASP A 103 5.55 -14.07 -15.73
N GLY A 104 6.30 -14.60 -14.78
CA GLY A 104 7.66 -14.19 -14.44
C GLY A 104 7.77 -12.97 -13.50
N GLU A 105 8.95 -12.35 -13.52
CA GLU A 105 9.31 -11.25 -12.62
C GLU A 105 8.67 -9.91 -13.01
N GLN A 106 8.06 -9.22 -12.04
CA GLN A 106 7.54 -7.87 -12.20
C GLN A 106 7.97 -6.96 -11.05
N ILE A 107 8.58 -5.82 -11.40
CA ILE A 107 9.02 -4.84 -10.42
C ILE A 107 7.92 -3.79 -10.21
N TYR A 108 7.52 -3.61 -8.96
CA TYR A 108 6.60 -2.55 -8.55
C TYR A 108 7.34 -1.50 -7.71
N ARG A 109 7.12 -0.22 -8.04
CA ARG A 109 7.66 0.93 -7.31
C ARG A 109 6.58 1.98 -7.16
N ALA A 110 6.40 2.47 -5.94
CA ALA A 110 5.51 3.61 -5.69
C ALA A 110 6.10 4.53 -4.61
N SER A 111 5.73 5.80 -4.74
CA SER A 111 5.94 6.84 -3.73
C SER A 111 4.57 7.46 -3.47
N GLU A 112 3.95 7.08 -2.36
CA GLU A 112 2.65 7.61 -1.95
C GLU A 112 2.84 8.69 -0.91
N VAL A 113 1.96 9.68 -0.92
CA VAL A 113 1.94 10.74 0.08
C VAL A 113 0.68 10.54 0.90
N LYS A 114 0.83 10.08 2.14
CA LYS A 114 -0.32 9.95 3.05
C LYS A 114 -0.43 11.27 3.81
N SER A 115 -1.50 11.99 3.55
CA SER A 115 -1.87 13.20 4.29
C SER A 115 -2.95 12.80 5.29
N GLU A 116 -2.62 12.72 6.57
CA GLU A 116 -3.63 12.57 7.61
C GLU A 116 -4.26 13.93 7.89
N SER A 117 -5.49 14.13 7.45
CA SER A 117 -6.36 15.21 7.91
C SER A 117 -7.08 14.75 9.16
N HIS A 118 -6.70 15.32 10.32
CA HIS A 118 -7.42 15.17 11.59
C HIS A 118 -8.67 16.05 11.63
#